data_AF-A0A0F8W426-F1
#
_entry.id   AF-A0A0F8W426-F1
#
_cell.length_a   1.000
_cell.length_b   1.000
_cell.length_c   1.000
_cell.angle_alpha   90.00
_cell.angle_beta   90.00
_cell.angle_gamma   90.00
#
_symmetry.space_group_name_H-M   'P 1'
#
loop_
_entity.id
_entity.type
_entity.pdbx_description
1 polymer ?
#
loop_
_entity_poly.entity_id
_entity_poly.type
_entity_poly.pdbx_seq_one_letter_code
_entity_poly.pdbx_strand_id
1 'polypeptide(L)'
;ETVKDISIGALQEEVKEWQYKTFGQVVPSYLALIKLYEESGELAHHYIRRIERRVGAKPEDAEAGIRDAVADVLITLMVFCVREGLDLSQITQEVWAEVQYRAYKVGLSYPDAPATDAPEAAA
;
A
#
# COMPACT_ATOMS: atom_id res chain seq x y z
N GLU A 1 -18.51 1.96 -16.88
CA GLU A 1 -17.07 1.78 -17.16
C GLU A 1 -16.60 0.48 -16.52
N THR A 2 -15.84 -0.33 -17.24
CA THR A 2 -15.17 -1.52 -16.70
C THR A 2 -13.89 -1.05 -16.01
N VAL A 3 -13.74 -1.36 -14.73
CA VAL A 3 -12.47 -1.14 -14.00
C VAL A 3 -11.43 -2.07 -14.62
N LYS A 4 -10.33 -1.50 -15.10
CA LYS A 4 -9.19 -2.28 -15.61
C LYS A 4 -8.44 -2.86 -14.41
N ASP A 5 -8.25 -4.17 -14.39
CA ASP A 5 -7.36 -4.81 -13.42
C ASP A 5 -5.91 -4.38 -13.72
N ILE A 6 -5.21 -3.88 -12.70
CA ILE A 6 -3.87 -3.31 -12.82
C ILE A 6 -2.97 -3.89 -11.72
N SER A 7 -1.77 -4.34 -12.11
CA SER A 7 -0.78 -4.81 -11.15
C SER A 7 -0.16 -3.64 -10.37
N ILE A 8 0.36 -3.92 -9.17
CA ILE A 8 1.06 -2.92 -8.34
C ILE A 8 2.20 -2.26 -9.12
N GLY A 9 3.00 -3.04 -9.86
CA GLY A 9 4.10 -2.50 -10.66
C GLY A 9 3.63 -1.60 -11.80
N ALA A 10 2.56 -1.98 -12.51
CA ALA A 10 2.00 -1.14 -13.58
C ALA A 10 1.42 0.17 -13.02
N LEU A 11 0.70 0.10 -11.89
CA LEU A 11 0.17 1.28 -11.23
C LEU A 11 1.29 2.21 -10.72
N GLN A 12 2.38 1.65 -10.18
CA GLN A 12 3.52 2.45 -9.71
C GLN A 12 4.19 3.24 -10.86
N GLU A 13 4.30 2.66 -12.06
CA GLU A 13 4.82 3.38 -13.23
C GLU A 13 3.84 4.48 -13.71
N GLU A 14 2.53 4.25 -13.66
CA GLU A 14 1.54 5.31 -13.94
C GLU A 14 1.64 6.46 -12.91
N VAL A 15 1.80 6.13 -11.62
CA VAL A 15 2.02 7.11 -10.53
C VAL A 15 3.30 7.90 -10.77
N LYS A 16 4.40 7.23 -11.15
CA LYS A 16 5.69 7.85 -11.48
C LYS A 16 5.54 8.88 -12.60
N GLU A 17 4.88 8.51 -13.70
CA GLU A 17 4.62 9.44 -14.79
C GLU A 17 3.79 10.64 -14.34
N TRP A 18 2.68 10.39 -13.63
CA TRP A 18 1.81 11.43 -13.13
C TRP A 18 2.56 12.39 -12.20
N GLN A 19 3.31 11.90 -11.23
CA GLN A 19 3.99 12.77 -10.27
C GLN A 19 5.10 13.61 -10.91
N TYR A 20 5.78 13.09 -11.93
CA TYR A 20 6.81 13.84 -12.65
C TYR A 20 6.21 14.92 -13.53
N LYS A 21 5.05 14.65 -14.15
CA LYS A 21 4.29 15.66 -14.90
C LYS A 21 3.72 16.75 -13.98
N THR A 22 3.23 16.38 -12.80
CA THR A 22 2.56 17.31 -11.88
C THR A 22 3.54 18.14 -11.04
N PHE A 23 4.58 17.52 -10.49
CA PHE A 23 5.46 18.15 -9.50
C PHE A 23 6.94 18.21 -9.91
N GLY A 24 7.30 17.64 -11.06
CA GLY A 24 8.68 17.59 -11.54
C GLY A 24 9.53 16.50 -10.86
N GLN A 25 10.80 16.42 -11.25
CA GLN A 25 11.72 15.36 -10.82
C GLN A 25 12.45 15.64 -9.50
N VAL A 26 12.42 16.89 -9.00
CA VAL A 26 13.26 17.34 -7.87
C VAL A 26 12.52 17.41 -6.54
N VAL A 27 11.35 16.78 -6.41
CA VAL A 27 10.61 16.75 -5.14
C VAL A 27 11.27 15.76 -4.17
N PRO A 28 11.63 16.18 -2.95
CA PRO A 28 12.18 15.28 -1.94
C PRO A 28 11.19 14.19 -1.51
N SER A 29 11.69 12.98 -1.29
CA SER A 29 10.92 11.83 -0.82
C SER A 29 10.26 12.05 0.55
N TYR A 30 10.88 12.82 1.45
CA TYR A 30 10.33 13.07 2.79
C TYR A 30 8.96 13.77 2.75
N LEU A 31 8.65 14.53 1.69
CA LEU A 31 7.33 15.15 1.54
C LEU A 31 6.25 14.08 1.30
N ALA A 32 6.56 13.05 0.52
CA ALA A 32 5.68 11.91 0.34
C ALA A 32 5.49 11.14 1.66
N LEU A 33 6.54 11.03 2.47
CA LEU A 33 6.43 10.43 3.80
C LEU A 33 5.51 11.24 4.72
N ILE A 34 5.61 12.57 4.72
CA ILE A 34 4.70 13.44 5.49
C ILE A 34 3.26 13.26 5.00
N LYS A 35 3.04 13.28 3.68
CA LYS A 35 1.71 13.07 3.08
C LYS A 35 1.15 11.69 3.44
N LEU A 36 1.97 10.65 3.52
CA LEU A 36 1.53 9.31 3.93
C LEU A 36 0.92 9.31 5.35
N TYR A 37 1.49 10.10 6.28
CA TYR A 37 0.92 10.26 7.61
C TYR A 37 -0.38 11.06 7.61
N GLU A 38 -0.50 12.07 6.74
CA GLU A 38 -1.73 12.82 6.52
C GLU A 38 -2.86 11.87 6.07
N GLU A 39 -2.63 11.07 5.02
CA GLU A 39 -3.61 10.11 4.50
C GLU A 39 -3.98 9.01 5.51
N SER A 40 -3.00 8.56 6.29
CA SER A 40 -3.25 7.62 7.38
C SER A 40 -4.14 8.22 8.48
N GLY A 41 -3.97 9.53 8.75
CA GLY A 41 -4.82 10.28 9.66
C GLY A 41 -6.25 10.47 9.15
N GLU A 42 -6.42 10.72 7.84
CA GLU A 42 -7.73 10.79 7.20
C GLU A 42 -8.45 9.44 7.23
N LEU A 43 -7.74 8.34 6.96
CA LEU A 43 -8.27 6.99 7.11
C LEU A 43 -8.80 6.75 8.54
N ALA A 44 -8.00 7.09 9.55
CA ALA A 44 -8.41 6.99 10.94
C ALA A 44 -9.65 7.86 11.25
N HIS A 45 -9.68 9.10 10.74
CA HIS A 45 -10.81 10.01 10.92
C HIS A 45 -12.12 9.43 10.35
N HIS A 46 -12.11 8.95 9.10
CA HIS A 46 -13.29 8.36 8.48
C HIS A 46 -13.71 7.06 9.17
N TYR A 47 -12.76 6.24 9.61
CA TYR A 47 -13.05 5.04 10.37
C TYR A 47 -13.72 5.34 11.72
N ILE A 48 -13.22 6.34 12.46
CA ILE A 48 -13.81 6.81 13.72
C ILE A 48 -15.24 7.27 13.49
N ARG A 49 -15.50 8.07 12.44
CA ARG A 49 -16.85 8.51 12.08
C ARG A 49 -17.81 7.34 11.83
N ARG A 50 -17.32 6.27 11.20
CA ARG A 50 -18.12 5.05 10.95
C ARG A 50 -18.54 4.36 12.26
N ILE A 51 -17.63 4.26 13.24
CA ILE A 51 -17.90 3.55 14.50
C ILE A 51 -18.64 4.40 15.53
N GLU A 52 -18.34 5.69 15.64
CA GLU A 52 -18.93 6.59 16.64
C GLU A 52 -20.36 7.02 16.30
N ARG A 53 -20.83 6.76 15.06
CA ARG A 53 -22.15 7.18 14.54
C ARG A 53 -22.51 8.61 14.97
N ARG A 54 -21.56 9.54 14.83
CA ARG A 54 -21.74 10.95 15.25
C ARG A 54 -23.06 11.49 14.69
N VAL A 55 -23.83 12.17 15.53
CA VAL A 55 -25.10 12.81 15.15
C VAL A 55 -24.88 13.68 13.91
N GLY A 56 -25.55 13.35 12.81
CA GLY A 56 -25.45 14.06 11.52
C GLY A 56 -24.47 13.47 10.50
N ALA A 57 -23.66 12.46 10.85
CA ALA A 57 -22.83 11.75 9.88
C ALA A 57 -23.65 10.67 9.16
N LYS A 58 -23.74 10.76 7.84
CA LYS A 58 -24.33 9.68 7.04
C LYS A 58 -23.34 8.53 6.91
N PRO A 59 -23.75 7.26 7.12
CA PRO A 59 -22.87 6.11 6.96
C PRO A 59 -22.20 6.02 5.59
N GLU A 60 -22.90 6.40 4.52
CA GLU A 60 -22.38 6.41 3.16
C GLU A 60 -21.19 7.37 2.97
N ASP A 61 -21.17 8.51 3.66
CA ASP A 61 -20.07 9.48 3.60
C ASP A 61 -18.81 8.94 4.28
N ALA A 62 -18.97 8.12 5.32
CA ALA A 62 -17.85 7.50 6.02
C ALA A 62 -17.22 6.38 5.19
N GLU A 63 -18.04 5.55 4.53
CA GLU A 63 -17.54 4.47 3.68
C GLU A 63 -16.82 4.99 2.43
N ALA A 64 -17.34 6.05 1.80
CA ALA A 64 -16.67 6.70 0.67
C ALA A 64 -15.29 7.25 1.08
N GLY A 65 -15.21 7.97 2.19
CA GLY A 65 -13.95 8.53 2.69
C GLY A 65 -12.93 7.46 3.14
N ILE A 66 -13.39 6.32 3.67
CA ILE A 66 -12.49 5.19 3.97
C ILE A 66 -11.85 4.64 2.68
N ARG A 67 -12.63 4.47 1.60
CA ARG A 67 -12.11 3.93 0.34
C ARG A 67 -11.10 4.87 -0.32
N ASP A 68 -11.39 6.16 -0.28
CA ASP A 68 -10.51 7.23 -0.79
C ASP A 68 -9.18 7.22 -0.04
N ALA A 69 -9.23 7.34 1.29
CA ALA A 69 -8.02 7.38 2.12
C ALA A 69 -7.19 6.09 2.05
N VAL A 70 -7.81 4.91 1.88
CA VAL A 70 -7.07 3.65 1.63
C VAL A 70 -6.29 3.72 0.31
N ALA A 71 -6.92 4.24 -0.75
CA ALA A 71 -6.25 4.42 -2.04
C ALA A 71 -5.14 5.46 -1.95
N ASP A 72 -5.38 6.58 -1.27
CA ASP A 72 -4.39 7.65 -1.11
C ASP A 72 -3.18 7.22 -0.28
N VAL A 73 -3.37 6.40 0.75
CA VAL A 73 -2.26 5.76 1.49
C VAL A 73 -1.39 4.95 0.53
N LEU A 74 -2.00 4.11 -0.32
CA LEU A 74 -1.26 3.25 -1.23
C LEU A 74 -0.54 4.07 -2.33
N ILE A 75 -1.23 5.03 -2.95
CA ILE A 75 -0.67 5.88 -4.01
C ILE A 75 0.46 6.74 -3.44
N THR A 76 0.30 7.29 -2.25
CA THR A 76 1.34 8.10 -1.59
C THR A 76 2.56 7.27 -1.23
N LEU A 77 2.37 6.01 -0.79
CA LEU A 77 3.47 5.08 -0.60
C LEU A 77 4.20 4.80 -1.93
N MET A 78 3.47 4.62 -3.03
CA MET A 78 4.08 4.48 -4.36
C MET A 78 4.90 5.71 -4.76
N VAL A 79 4.40 6.92 -4.50
CA VAL A 79 5.14 8.17 -4.72
C VAL A 79 6.46 8.16 -3.93
N PHE A 80 6.41 7.80 -2.64
CA PHE A 80 7.60 7.66 -1.80
C PHE A 80 8.59 6.66 -2.41
N CYS A 81 8.12 5.45 -2.77
CA CYS A 81 8.95 4.43 -3.38
C CYS A 81 9.60 4.91 -4.69
N VAL A 82 8.87 5.59 -5.57
CA VAL A 82 9.45 6.13 -6.82
C VAL A 82 10.56 7.14 -6.53
N ARG A 83 10.40 8.00 -5.51
CA ARG A 83 11.42 9.00 -5.15
C ARG A 83 12.67 8.40 -4.52
N GLU A 84 12.52 7.28 -3.81
CA GLU A 84 13.62 6.49 -3.24
C GLU A 84 14.22 5.47 -4.22
N GLY A 85 13.67 5.34 -5.43
CA GLY A 85 14.12 4.33 -6.39
C GLY A 85 13.77 2.89 -5.99
N LEU A 86 12.69 2.71 -5.24
CA LEU A 86 12.20 1.42 -4.74
C LEU A 86 11.08 0.86 -5.64
N ASP A 87 11.18 -0.42 -5.98
CA ASP A 87 10.09 -1.18 -6.62
C ASP A 87 9.18 -1.76 -5.52
N LEU A 88 7.96 -1.22 -5.41
CA LEU A 88 7.03 -1.64 -4.37
C LEU A 88 6.54 -3.08 -4.60
N SER A 89 6.38 -3.50 -5.85
CA SER A 89 5.94 -4.85 -6.19
C SER A 89 6.99 -5.87 -5.79
N GLN A 90 8.25 -5.61 -6.11
CA GLN A 90 9.37 -6.47 -5.73
C GLN A 90 9.50 -6.58 -4.21
N ILE A 91 9.55 -5.45 -3.49
CA ILE A 91 9.68 -5.42 -2.02
C ILE A 91 8.53 -6.20 -1.36
N THR A 92 7.30 -6.01 -1.85
CA THR A 92 6.13 -6.70 -1.30
C THR A 92 6.24 -8.22 -1.46
N GLN A 93 6.67 -8.70 -2.64
CA GLN A 93 6.84 -10.13 -2.90
C GLN A 93 7.94 -10.75 -2.04
N GLU A 94 9.09 -10.08 -1.92
CA GLU A 94 10.22 -10.54 -1.10
C GLU A 94 9.84 -10.63 0.38
N VAL A 95 9.31 -9.55 0.95
CA VAL A 95 8.89 -9.52 2.36
C VAL A 95 7.77 -10.51 2.63
N TRP A 96 6.83 -10.68 1.70
CA TRP A 96 5.75 -11.66 1.85
C TRP A 96 6.28 -13.10 1.89
N ALA A 97 7.23 -13.45 1.02
CA ALA A 97 7.87 -14.76 1.05
C ALA A 97 8.55 -15.02 2.42
N GLU A 98 9.21 -14.01 3.00
CA GLU A 98 9.78 -14.11 4.35
C GLU A 98 8.72 -14.27 5.45
N VAL A 99 7.58 -13.59 5.33
CA VAL A 99 6.44 -13.76 6.26
C VAL A 99 5.92 -15.20 6.18
N GLN A 100 5.69 -15.71 4.97
CA GLN A 100 5.25 -17.09 4.76
C GLN A 100 6.24 -18.10 5.33
N TYR A 101 7.54 -17.90 5.11
CA TYR A 101 8.59 -18.75 5.66
C TYR A 101 8.61 -18.75 7.19
N ARG A 102 8.47 -17.58 7.82
CA ARG A 102 8.37 -17.48 9.30
C ARG A 102 7.14 -18.20 9.84
N ALA A 103 6.01 -18.07 9.16
CA ALA A 103 4.78 -18.76 9.54
C ALA A 103 4.91 -20.28 9.44
N TYR A 104 5.54 -20.79 8.38
CA TYR A 104 5.85 -22.21 8.22
C TYR A 104 6.66 -22.77 9.40
N LYS A 105 7.70 -22.05 9.86
CA LYS A 105 8.53 -22.47 11.01
C LYS A 105 7.75 -22.65 12.31
N VAL A 106 6.63 -21.96 12.48
CA VAL A 106 5.78 -22.03 13.67
C VAL A 106 4.52 -22.90 13.46
N GLY A 107 4.47 -23.66 12.36
CA GLY A 107 3.38 -24.60 12.08
C GLY A 107 2.09 -23.96 11.56
N LEU A 108 2.13 -22.70 11.12
CA LEU A 108 0.99 -22.07 10.42
C LEU A 108 1.02 -22.47 8.94
N SER A 109 -0.07 -23.05 8.43
CA SER A 109 -0.19 -23.38 7.01
C SER A 109 -0.91 -22.25 6.25
N TYR A 110 -0.30 -21.76 5.17
CA TYR A 110 -1.01 -21.00 4.15
C TYR A 110 -1.34 -21.95 2.97
N PRO A 111 -2.59 -21.97 2.48
CA PRO A 111 -3.04 -22.92 1.47
C PRO A 111 -2.25 -22.86 0.15
N ASP A 112 -1.56 -21.74 -0.12
CA ASP A 112 -0.80 -21.49 -1.34
C ASP A 112 0.65 -21.06 -1.09
N ALA A 113 1.24 -21.45 0.05
CA ALA A 113 2.69 -21.26 0.20
C ALA A 113 3.36 -22.04 -0.95
N PRO A 114 4.18 -21.39 -1.80
CA PRO A 114 4.96 -22.14 -2.77
C PRO A 114 5.72 -23.22 -1.99
N ALA A 115 5.72 -24.45 -2.50
CA ALA A 115 6.60 -25.49 -1.99
C ALA A 115 8.02 -24.98 -2.18
N THR A 116 8.53 -24.21 -1.23
CA THR A 116 9.91 -23.80 -1.22
C THR A 116 10.67 -25.05 -0.82
N ASP A 117 11.42 -25.60 -1.77
CA ASP A 117 12.62 -26.32 -1.42
C ASP A 117 13.34 -25.42 -0.42
N ALA A 118 13.41 -25.89 0.84
CA ALA A 118 14.06 -25.16 1.91
C ALA A 118 15.41 -24.67 1.39
N PRO A 119 15.81 -23.40 1.64
CA PRO A 119 17.14 -22.96 1.25
C PRO A 119 18.12 -23.96 1.84
N GLU A 120 18.86 -24.65 0.97
CA GLU A 120 19.98 -25.50 1.36
C GLU A 120 20.82 -24.66 2.32
N ALA A 121 20.88 -25.11 3.58
CA ALA A 121 21.60 -24.42 4.62
C ALA A 121 23.02 -24.17 4.10
N ALA A 122 23.37 -22.90 3.92
CA ALA A 122 24.68 -22.51 3.46
C ALA A 122 25.73 -22.95 4.49
N ALA A 123 26.58 -23.89 4.04
CA ALA A 123 27.89 -24.33 4.56
C ALA A 123 27.98 -24.83 6.01
#